data_AF-A0A3A6P031-F1
#
_entry.id   AF-A0A3A6P031-F1
#
_cell.length_a   1.000
_cell.length_b   1.000
_cell.length_c   1.000
_cell.angle_alpha   90.00
_cell.angle_beta   90.00
_cell.angle_gamma   90.00
#
_symmetry.space_group_name_H-M   'P 1'
#
loop_
_entity.id
_entity.type
_entity.pdbx_description
1 polymer ?
#
loop_
_entity_poly.entity_id
_entity_poly.type
_entity_poly.pdbx_seq_one_letter_code
_entity_poly.pdbx_strand_id
1 'polypeptide(L)'
;MERSPAQKKINPAEMCFGLNRETDERSLAAFLQLFAAPALLEALIPRLSEADIEATVDFLTRIMKKHLQEDEYHTLFLNEEK
;
A
#
# COMPACT_ATOMS: atom_id res chain seq x y z
N MET A 1 12.57 -17.91 -17.40
CA MET A 1 11.86 -16.63 -17.62
C MET A 1 10.38 -16.90 -17.39
N GLU A 2 10.00 -17.03 -16.12
CA GLU A 2 8.61 -17.22 -15.72
C GLU A 2 7.93 -15.86 -15.87
N ARG A 3 6.94 -15.77 -16.76
CA ARG A 3 6.18 -14.55 -17.01
C ARG A 3 5.46 -14.15 -15.72
N SER A 4 5.71 -12.93 -15.24
CA SER A 4 4.99 -12.32 -14.12
C SER A 4 3.48 -12.56 -14.27
N PRO A 5 2.76 -12.93 -13.19
CA PRO A 5 1.31 -13.03 -13.24
C PRO A 5 0.76 -11.68 -13.67
N ALA A 6 -0.12 -11.70 -14.67
CA ALA A 6 -0.74 -10.54 -15.28
C ALA A 6 -1.16 -9.55 -14.18
N GLN A 7 -0.51 -8.39 -14.15
CA GLN A 7 -0.87 -7.30 -13.27
C GLN A 7 -2.28 -6.89 -13.64
N LYS A 8 -3.26 -7.32 -12.83
CA LYS A 8 -4.67 -7.05 -13.05
C LYS A 8 -4.79 -5.53 -13.15
N LYS A 9 -5.22 -5.02 -14.32
CA LYS A 9 -5.42 -3.58 -14.52
C LYS A 9 -6.40 -3.11 -13.44
N ILE A 10 -5.89 -2.35 -12.48
CA ILE A 10 -6.71 -1.78 -11.42
C ILE A 10 -7.54 -0.68 -12.07
N ASN A 11 -8.86 -0.81 -12.03
CA ASN A 11 -9.78 0.19 -12.52
C ASN A 11 -10.20 1.08 -11.34
N PRO A 12 -9.79 2.35 -11.28
CA PRO A 12 -10.16 3.24 -10.18
C PRO A 12 -11.68 3.44 -10.05
N ALA A 13 -12.43 3.29 -11.15
CA ALA A 13 -13.88 3.44 -11.19
C ALA A 13 -14.64 2.29 -10.49
N GLU A 14 -13.95 1.19 -10.15
CA GLU A 14 -14.55 0.03 -9.46
C GLU A 14 -14.30 0.08 -7.94
N MET A 15 -13.54 1.05 -7.44
CA MET A 15 -13.32 1.21 -6.00
C MET A 15 -14.60 1.74 -5.34
N CYS A 16 -15.09 1.00 -4.36
CA CYS A 16 -16.27 1.38 -3.60
C CYS A 16 -16.04 1.09 -2.12
N PHE A 17 -16.28 2.10 -1.29
CA PHE A 17 -16.16 2.01 0.17
C PHE A 17 -17.53 2.14 0.83
N GLY A 18 -17.79 1.36 1.88
CA GLY A 18 -18.99 1.44 2.71
C GLY A 18 -20.15 0.54 2.29
N LEU A 19 -19.96 -0.35 1.29
CA LEU A 19 -20.99 -1.33 0.90
C LEU A 19 -20.93 -2.61 1.73
N ASN A 20 -19.73 -3.21 1.83
CA ASN A 20 -19.47 -4.39 2.65
C ASN A 20 -17.96 -4.55 2.86
N ARG A 21 -17.58 -5.34 3.87
CA ARG A 21 -16.19 -5.54 4.28
C ARG A 21 -15.30 -6.07 3.16
N GLU A 22 -15.76 -7.06 2.40
CA GLU A 22 -14.99 -7.65 1.29
C GLU A 22 -14.69 -6.63 0.19
N THR A 23 -15.68 -5.80 -0.16
CA THR A 23 -15.54 -4.75 -1.17
C THR A 23 -14.60 -3.65 -0.67
N ASP A 24 -14.69 -3.30 0.61
CA ASP A 24 -13.79 -2.33 1.25
C ASP A 24 -12.33 -2.82 1.23
N GLU A 25 -12.09 -4.08 1.57
CA GLU A 25 -10.75 -4.69 1.55
C GLU A 25 -10.15 -4.69 0.14
N ARG A 26 -10.95 -5.09 -0.86
CA ARG A 26 -10.52 -5.07 -2.27
C ARG A 26 -10.24 -3.64 -2.76
N SER A 27 -11.09 -2.69 -2.39
CA SER A 27 -10.94 -1.29 -2.77
C SER A 27 -9.73 -0.65 -2.09
N LEU A 28 -9.47 -0.98 -0.82
CA LEU A 28 -8.28 -0.52 -0.10
C LEU A 28 -7.00 -1.08 -0.75
N ALA A 29 -6.99 -2.36 -1.10
CA ALA A 29 -5.84 -2.96 -1.78
C ALA A 29 -5.58 -2.33 -3.16
N ALA A 30 -6.64 -2.02 -3.91
CA ALA A 30 -6.54 -1.30 -5.18
C ALA A 30 -6.03 0.13 -5.00
N PHE A 31 -6.54 0.84 -3.99
CA PHE A 31 -6.14 2.21 -3.65
C PHE A 31 -4.66 2.28 -3.31
N LEU A 32 -4.15 1.39 -2.44
CA LEU A 32 -2.74 1.37 -2.06
C LEU A 32 -1.81 1.08 -3.24
N GLN A 33 -2.21 0.19 -4.16
CA GLN A 33 -1.45 -0.09 -5.37
C GLN A 33 -1.40 1.12 -6.32
N LEU A 34 -2.51 1.85 -6.47
CA LEU A 34 -2.54 3.09 -7.26
C LEU A 34 -1.73 4.20 -6.59
N PHE A 35 -1.80 4.31 -5.25
CA PHE A 35 -1.01 5.25 -4.47
C PHE A 35 0.49 5.02 -4.66
N ALA A 36 0.91 3.74 -4.65
CA ALA A 36 2.30 3.33 -4.85
C ALA A 36 2.75 3.32 -6.33
N ALA A 37 1.90 3.75 -7.27
CA ALA A 37 2.29 3.79 -8.68
C ALA A 37 3.47 4.75 -8.90
N PRO A 38 4.54 4.35 -9.62
CA PRO A 38 5.76 5.14 -9.74
C PRO A 38 5.51 6.60 -10.19
N ALA A 39 4.69 6.79 -11.22
CA ALA A 39 4.37 8.12 -11.74
C ALA A 39 3.64 9.02 -10.73
N LEU A 40 2.83 8.44 -9.84
CA LEU A 40 2.15 9.21 -8.79
C LEU A 40 3.13 9.57 -7.68
N LEU A 41 3.97 8.63 -7.25
CA LEU A 41 4.99 8.89 -6.23
C LEU A 41 5.99 9.95 -6.68
N GLU A 42 6.47 9.89 -7.93
CA GLU A 42 7.35 10.91 -8.52
C GLU A 42 6.73 12.31 -8.49
N ALA A 43 5.41 12.43 -8.67
CA ALA A 43 4.71 13.71 -8.63
C ALA A 43 4.35 14.16 -7.20
N LEU A 44 4.06 13.22 -6.30
CA LEU A 44 3.52 13.50 -4.96
C LEU A 44 4.62 13.72 -3.93
N ILE A 45 5.63 12.84 -3.88
CA ILE A 45 6.68 12.87 -2.84
C ILE A 45 7.39 14.22 -2.75
N PRO A 46 7.80 14.88 -3.85
CA PRO A 46 8.46 16.19 -3.75
C PRO A 46 7.56 17.33 -3.23
N ARG A 47 6.24 17.11 -3.16
CA ARG A 47 5.26 18.11 -2.71
C ARG A 47 4.88 17.95 -1.23
N LEU A 48 5.27 16.84 -0.61
CA LEU A 48 5.00 16.58 0.80
C LEU A 48 5.95 17.42 1.66
N SER A 49 5.42 18.01 2.72
CA SER A 49 6.26 18.60 3.76
C SER A 49 6.94 17.51 4.59
N GLU A 50 7.97 17.86 5.36
CA GLU A 50 8.61 16.94 6.31
C GLU A 50 7.60 16.34 7.28
N ALA A 51 6.67 17.15 7.80
CA ALA A 51 5.59 16.69 8.67
C ALA A 51 4.63 15.70 7.97
N ASP A 52 4.33 15.90 6.68
CA ASP A 52 3.49 14.98 5.92
C ASP A 52 4.18 13.62 5.71
N ILE A 53 5.49 13.65 5.45
CA ILE A 53 6.31 12.44 5.31
C ILE A 53 6.31 11.66 6.62
N GLU A 54 6.64 12.33 7.74
CA GLU A 54 6.64 11.72 9.07
C GLU A 54 5.29 11.12 9.43
N ALA A 55 4.20 11.88 9.26
CA ALA A 55 2.85 11.42 9.57
C ALA A 55 2.44 10.21 8.72
N THR A 56 2.84 10.18 7.45
CA THR A 56 2.53 9.06 6.53
C THR A 56 3.28 7.79 6.95
N VAL A 57 4.58 7.91 7.24
CA VAL A 57 5.39 6.79 7.72
C VAL A 57 4.83 6.26 9.04
N ASP A 58 4.57 7.16 10.00
CA ASP A 58 4.00 6.80 11.30
C ASP A 58 2.68 6.05 11.18
N PHE A 59 1.79 6.52 10.31
CA PHE A 59 0.48 5.90 10.09
C PHE A 59 0.62 4.47 9.54
N LEU A 60 1.41 4.30 8.47
CA LEU A 60 1.63 2.98 7.86
C LEU A 60 2.33 2.02 8.82
N THR A 61 3.37 2.49 9.53
CA THR A 61 4.08 1.68 10.52
C THR A 61 3.17 1.25 11.67
N ARG A 62 2.26 2.11 12.16
CA ARG A 62 1.29 1.73 13.19
C ARG A 62 0.32 0.66 12.72
N ILE A 63 -0.15 0.73 11.47
CA ILE A 63 -1.01 -0.32 10.89
C ILE A 63 -0.24 -1.64 10.85
N MET A 64 0.98 -1.64 10.33
CA MET A 64 1.81 -2.85 10.25
C MET A 64 2.08 -3.44 11.62
N LYS A 65 2.57 -2.65 12.59
CA LYS A 65 2.84 -3.14 13.96
C LYS A 65 1.61 -3.66 14.69
N LYS A 66 0.42 -3.15 14.37
CA LYS A 66 -0.83 -3.60 14.98
C LYS A 66 -1.32 -4.94 14.43
N HIS A 67 -1.01 -5.24 13.17
CA HIS A 67 -1.61 -6.36 12.44
C HIS A 67 -0.62 -7.44 12.00
N LEU A 68 0.68 -7.14 11.96
CA LEU A 68 1.75 -8.09 11.65
C LEU A 68 2.49 -8.49 12.92
N GLN A 69 2.91 -9.75 12.99
CA GLN A 69 3.91 -10.20 13.95
C GLN A 69 5.29 -9.65 13.58
N GLU A 70 6.23 -9.69 14.54
CA GLU A 70 7.61 -9.20 14.34
C GLU A 70 8.27 -9.87 13.12
N ASP A 71 8.20 -11.20 13.04
CA ASP A 71 8.76 -11.97 11.93
C ASP A 71 8.12 -11.63 10.58
N GLU A 72 6.82 -11.32 10.56
CA GLU A 72 6.09 -10.92 9.35
C GLU A 72 6.50 -9.53 8.88
N TYR A 73 6.74 -8.60 9.80
CA TYR A 73 7.23 -7.25 9.44
C TYR A 73 8.62 -7.31 8.79
N HIS A 74 9.56 -8.05 9.39
CA HIS A 74 10.91 -8.21 8.83
C HIS A 74 10.88 -8.90 7.46
N THR A 75 10.13 -9.99 7.34
CA THR A 75 10.09 -10.78 6.11
C THR A 75 9.33 -10.07 4.99
N LEU A 76 8.13 -9.52 5.28
CA LEU A 76 7.23 -9.00 4.24
C LEU A 76 7.49 -7.54 3.88
N PHE A 77 7.91 -6.69 4.84
CA PHE A 77 8.09 -5.27 4.61
C PHE A 77 9.56 -4.88 4.43
N LEU A 78 10.45 -5.39 5.29
CA LEU A 78 11.89 -5.11 5.17
C LEU A 78 12.59 -6.02 4.15
N ASN A 79 11.92 -7.08 3.69
CA ASN A 79 12.49 -8.10 2.82
C ASN A 79 13.82 -8.66 3.39
N GLU A 80 13.90 -8.71 4.73
CA GLU A 80 15.00 -9.30 5.47
C GLU A 80 14.68 -10.80 5.60
N GLU A 81 15.44 -11.63 4.90
CA GLU A 81 15.49 -13.06 5.19
C GLU A 81 16.35 -13.25 6.45
N LYS A 82 15.78 -13.88 7.49
CA LYS A 82 16.55 -14.30 8.67
C LYS A 82 17.63 -15.32 8.31
#